data_AF-A0A932P4B6-F1
#
_entry.id   AF-A0A932P4B6-F1
#
_cell.length_a   1.000
_cell.length_b   1.000
_cell.length_c   1.000
_cell.angle_alpha   90.00
_cell.angle_beta   90.00
_cell.angle_gamma   90.00
#
_symmetry.space_group_name_H-M   'P 1'
#
loop_
_entity.id
_entity.type
_entity.pdbx_description
1 polymer ?
#
loop_
_entity_poly.entity_id
_entity_poly.type
_entity_poly.pdbx_seq_one_letter_code
_entity_poly.pdbx_strand_id
1 'polypeptide(L)'
;MAIHNPPQYRYALFDKWDKEAFEFIKNAANKKNYPKIAGSEEDKNKFLIALIRTQKSLHDWRDFLKDLLLQINQNGVINTKSLNNKYPRESIGKEEPAWVTYEEDKIVNNFIDELAARKVSFVGSNEEISEFVLRFLLDQLGHDWEWTIMMIWEMLGEKDQLSVKELNEEMKNFDYLKLFD
;
A
#
# COMPACT_ATOMS: atom_id res chain seq x y z
N MET A 1 6.39 5.13 30.67
CA MET A 1 5.81 3.76 30.60
C MET A 1 6.61 3.01 29.55
N ALA A 2 7.38 2.00 29.94
CA ALA A 2 8.03 1.12 28.95
C ALA A 2 6.92 0.34 28.24
N ILE A 3 6.86 0.39 26.91
CA ILE A 3 5.94 -0.44 26.13
C ILE A 3 6.44 -1.87 26.28
N HIS A 4 5.88 -2.62 27.23
CA HIS A 4 6.36 -3.96 27.56
C HIS A 4 6.13 -4.99 26.45
N ASN A 5 5.38 -4.66 25.39
CA ASN A 5 5.28 -5.42 24.14
C ASN A 5 5.01 -4.45 22.97
N PRO A 6 5.96 -4.26 22.04
CA PRO A 6 5.71 -3.49 20.83
C PRO A 6 4.52 -4.11 20.06
N PRO A 7 3.70 -3.31 19.36
CA PRO A 7 2.55 -3.84 18.65
C PRO A 7 2.94 -4.92 17.63
N GLN A 8 2.23 -6.04 17.62
CA GLN A 8 2.57 -7.23 16.82
C GLN A 8 2.64 -6.97 15.31
N TYR A 9 1.77 -6.09 14.81
CA TYR A 9 1.75 -5.68 13.40
C TYR A 9 3.01 -4.94 12.94
N ARG A 10 3.95 -4.61 13.84
CA ARG A 10 5.26 -4.02 13.52
C ARG A 10 6.35 -5.05 13.22
N TYR A 11 6.06 -6.34 13.35
CA TYR A 11 7.00 -7.40 13.05
C TYR A 11 6.62 -8.07 11.74
N ALA A 12 7.60 -8.27 10.85
CA ALA A 12 7.39 -8.93 9.58
C ALA A 12 6.92 -10.37 9.79
N LEU A 13 5.81 -10.73 9.12
CA LEU A 13 5.28 -12.10 9.10
C LEU A 13 5.09 -12.71 10.50
N PHE A 14 4.64 -11.89 11.45
CA PHE A 14 4.55 -12.24 12.87
C PHE A 14 3.56 -13.38 13.14
N ASP A 15 2.32 -13.22 12.68
CA ASP A 15 1.24 -14.17 12.91
C ASP A 15 1.11 -15.19 11.76
N LYS A 16 0.39 -16.29 12.03
CA LYS A 16 0.04 -17.27 11.00
C LYS A 16 -0.69 -16.61 9.82
N TRP A 17 -1.56 -15.65 10.10
CA TRP A 17 -2.30 -14.91 9.08
C TRP A 17 -1.37 -14.12 8.15
N ASP A 18 -0.33 -13.45 8.67
CA ASP A 18 0.61 -12.68 7.86
C ASP A 18 1.36 -13.59 6.86
N LYS A 19 1.74 -14.79 7.30
CA LYS A 19 2.38 -15.82 6.46
C LYS A 19 1.45 -16.35 5.37
N GLU A 20 0.19 -16.58 5.71
CA GLU A 20 -0.84 -17.01 4.74
C GLU A 20 -1.12 -15.90 3.71
N ALA A 21 -1.20 -14.65 4.15
CA ALA A 21 -1.35 -13.48 3.28
C ALA A 21 -0.16 -13.33 2.32
N PHE A 22 1.06 -13.45 2.83
CA PHE A 22 2.28 -13.42 2.02
C PHE A 22 2.27 -14.50 0.94
N GLU A 23 2.03 -15.76 1.31
CA GLU A 23 2.01 -16.86 0.34
C GLU A 23 0.86 -16.71 -0.67
N PHE A 24 -0.28 -16.16 -0.26
CA PHE A 24 -1.36 -15.83 -1.19
C PHE A 24 -0.93 -14.82 -2.25
N ILE A 25 -0.37 -13.68 -1.81
CA ILE A 25 0.05 -12.60 -2.72
C ILE A 25 1.19 -13.07 -3.63
N LYS A 26 2.20 -13.76 -3.06
CA LYS A 26 3.30 -14.37 -3.81
C LYS A 26 2.82 -15.32 -4.89
N ASN A 27 1.83 -16.15 -4.60
CA ASN A 27 1.24 -17.07 -5.59
C ASN A 27 0.47 -16.32 -6.68
N ALA A 28 -0.22 -15.23 -6.35
CA ALA A 28 -0.89 -14.39 -7.33
C ALA A 28 0.12 -13.70 -8.26
N ALA A 29 1.20 -13.15 -7.69
CA ALA A 29 2.29 -12.50 -8.42
C ALA A 29 3.00 -13.47 -9.38
N ASN A 30 3.49 -14.61 -8.87
CA ASN A 30 4.20 -15.61 -9.68
C ASN A 30 3.38 -16.16 -10.86
N LYS A 31 2.06 -16.21 -10.72
CA LYS A 31 1.15 -16.69 -11.77
C LYS A 31 0.65 -15.57 -12.68
N LYS A 32 1.04 -14.31 -12.41
CA LYS A 32 0.48 -13.10 -13.02
C LYS A 32 -1.05 -13.07 -12.97
N ASN A 33 -1.62 -13.64 -11.90
CA ASN A 33 -3.05 -13.69 -11.67
C ASN A 33 -3.47 -12.45 -10.89
N TYR A 34 -3.34 -11.30 -11.54
CA TYR A 34 -3.60 -10.00 -10.95
C TYR A 34 -5.11 -9.74 -10.80
N PRO A 35 -5.58 -9.33 -9.61
CA PRO A 35 -6.99 -9.01 -9.42
C PRO A 35 -7.45 -7.86 -10.31
N LYS A 36 -8.69 -7.94 -10.79
CA LYS A 36 -9.29 -6.82 -11.51
C LYS A 36 -9.58 -5.68 -10.53
N ILE A 37 -9.14 -4.47 -10.87
CA ILE A 37 -9.46 -3.26 -10.10
C ILE A 37 -10.76 -2.64 -10.65
N ALA A 38 -11.86 -2.74 -9.91
CA ALA A 38 -13.17 -2.22 -10.31
C ALA A 38 -13.49 -0.89 -9.66
N GLY A 39 -13.81 0.12 -10.48
CA GLY A 39 -14.18 1.47 -10.07
C GLY A 39 -13.87 2.48 -11.16
N SER A 40 -14.30 3.74 -10.96
CA SER A 40 -13.88 4.85 -11.82
C SER A 40 -12.40 5.17 -11.62
N GLU A 41 -11.78 5.92 -12.55
CA GLU A 41 -10.39 6.38 -12.37
C GLU A 41 -10.22 7.23 -11.11
N GLU A 42 -11.25 8.01 -10.73
CA GLU A 42 -11.25 8.76 -9.48
C GLU A 42 -11.28 7.83 -8.26
N ASP A 43 -12.12 6.78 -8.28
CA ASP A 43 -12.19 5.81 -7.19
C ASP A 43 -10.89 5.03 -7.03
N LYS A 44 -10.26 4.63 -8.15
CA LYS A 44 -8.95 3.97 -8.13
C LYS A 44 -7.89 4.85 -7.50
N ASN A 45 -7.83 6.12 -7.90
CA ASN A 45 -6.88 7.08 -7.33
C ASN A 45 -7.08 7.31 -5.83
N LYS A 46 -8.34 7.48 -5.40
CA LYS A 46 -8.67 7.57 -3.97
C LYS A 46 -8.24 6.33 -3.20
N PHE A 47 -8.45 5.15 -3.79
CA PHE A 47 -8.06 3.88 -3.19
C PHE A 47 -6.55 3.74 -3.07
N LEU A 48 -5.77 4.08 -4.09
CA LEU A 48 -4.30 4.00 -4.04
C LEU A 48 -3.73 4.95 -2.98
N ILE A 49 -4.27 6.17 -2.90
CA ILE A 49 -3.91 7.12 -1.85
C ILE A 49 -4.28 6.55 -0.47
N ALA A 50 -5.47 5.96 -0.31
CA ALA A 50 -5.88 5.35 0.95
C ALA A 50 -4.96 4.19 1.35
N LEU A 51 -4.57 3.34 0.39
CA LEU A 51 -3.65 2.22 0.56
C LEU A 51 -2.30 2.70 1.11
N ILE A 52 -1.67 3.69 0.47
CA ILE A 52 -0.40 4.28 0.92
C ILE A 52 -0.55 4.88 2.32
N ARG A 53 -1.65 5.61 2.55
CA ARG A 53 -1.91 6.30 3.81
C ARG A 53 -2.25 5.37 4.99
N THR A 54 -2.49 4.08 4.77
CA THR A 54 -2.75 3.12 5.86
C THR A 54 -1.65 3.10 6.93
N GLN A 55 -0.42 3.46 6.54
CA GLN A 55 0.74 3.52 7.43
C GLN A 55 0.67 4.59 8.51
N LYS A 56 -0.11 5.66 8.31
CA LYS A 56 -0.25 6.72 9.34
C LYS A 56 -1.30 6.41 10.39
N SER A 57 -2.39 5.73 10.03
CA SER A 57 -3.62 5.89 10.79
C SER A 57 -4.26 4.62 11.32
N LEU A 58 -4.03 3.48 10.69
CA LEU A 58 -4.70 2.31 11.20
C LEU A 58 -3.96 1.87 12.45
N HIS A 59 -4.69 1.80 13.57
CA HIS A 59 -4.18 1.17 14.78
C HIS A 59 -3.61 -0.22 14.44
N ASP A 60 -4.22 -0.88 13.45
CA ASP A 60 -3.66 -2.03 12.73
C ASP A 60 -3.91 -1.91 11.22
N TRP A 61 -2.87 -1.62 10.44
CA TRP A 61 -2.95 -1.52 8.97
C TRP A 61 -3.44 -2.81 8.28
N ARG A 62 -3.36 -3.95 8.99
CA ARG A 62 -3.81 -5.25 8.48
C ARG A 62 -5.31 -5.31 8.25
N ASP A 63 -6.12 -4.45 8.88
CA ASP A 63 -7.57 -4.44 8.65
C ASP A 63 -7.93 -4.08 7.20
N PHE A 64 -7.22 -3.12 6.62
CA PHE A 64 -7.36 -2.78 5.21
C PHE A 64 -6.94 -3.95 4.31
N LEU A 65 -5.80 -4.59 4.62
CA LEU A 65 -5.35 -5.78 3.89
C LEU A 65 -6.36 -6.92 3.94
N LYS A 66 -6.92 -7.22 5.12
CA LYS A 66 -7.88 -8.31 5.31
C LYS A 66 -9.08 -8.14 4.39
N ASP A 67 -9.63 -6.93 4.33
CA ASP A 67 -10.77 -6.64 3.44
C ASP A 67 -10.38 -6.76 1.96
N LEU A 68 -9.21 -6.28 1.60
CA LEU A 68 -8.72 -6.35 0.22
C LEU A 68 -8.51 -7.81 -0.20
N LEU A 69 -7.77 -8.59 0.60
CA LEU A 69 -7.51 -10.01 0.34
C LEU A 69 -8.79 -10.84 0.35
N LEU A 70 -9.76 -10.51 1.21
CA LEU A 70 -11.07 -11.15 1.20
C LEU A 70 -11.79 -10.94 -0.13
N GLN A 71 -11.78 -9.72 -0.68
CA GLN A 71 -12.37 -9.44 -1.98
C GLN A 71 -11.66 -10.23 -3.09
N ILE A 72 -10.32 -10.20 -3.14
CA ILE A 72 -9.57 -11.00 -4.12
C ILE A 72 -9.91 -12.49 -4.01
N ASN A 73 -9.94 -13.05 -2.80
CA ASN A 73 -10.19 -14.47 -2.60
C ASN A 73 -11.62 -14.88 -2.99
N GLN A 74 -12.61 -14.00 -2.79
CA GLN A 74 -14.01 -14.31 -3.08
C GLN A 74 -14.37 -14.20 -4.56
N ASN A 75 -13.82 -13.21 -5.27
CA ASN A 75 -14.27 -12.88 -6.62
C ASN A 75 -13.16 -12.44 -7.59
N GLY A 76 -11.90 -12.34 -7.14
CA GLY A 76 -10.79 -11.88 -7.97
C GLY A 76 -10.86 -10.40 -8.34
N VAL A 77 -11.67 -9.60 -7.64
CA VAL A 77 -11.92 -8.19 -7.93
C VAL A 77 -11.69 -7.33 -6.69
N ILE A 78 -10.95 -6.24 -6.83
CA ILE A 78 -10.86 -5.18 -5.82
C ILE A 78 -11.88 -4.09 -6.16
N ASN A 79 -12.94 -3.95 -5.36
CA ASN A 79 -13.95 -2.92 -5.51
C ASN A 79 -13.52 -1.64 -4.78
N THR A 80 -12.94 -0.71 -5.53
CA THR A 80 -12.34 0.51 -4.96
C THR A 80 -13.39 1.41 -4.32
N LYS A 81 -14.61 1.49 -4.87
CA LYS A 81 -15.71 2.26 -4.29
C LYS A 81 -16.10 1.73 -2.90
N SER A 82 -16.19 0.41 -2.74
CA SER A 82 -16.50 -0.22 -1.45
C SER A 82 -15.42 0.09 -0.40
N LEU A 83 -14.15 -0.04 -0.78
CA LEU A 83 -13.02 0.25 0.11
C LEU A 83 -12.94 1.72 0.48
N ASN A 84 -13.12 2.64 -0.48
CA ASN A 84 -13.13 4.08 -0.22
C ASN A 84 -14.25 4.49 0.74
N ASN A 85 -15.41 3.83 0.69
CA ASN A 85 -16.51 4.08 1.62
C ASN A 85 -16.21 3.57 3.03
N LYS A 86 -15.54 2.43 3.15
CA LYS A 86 -15.16 1.84 4.44
C LYS A 86 -13.97 2.56 5.08
N TYR A 87 -13.03 3.03 4.26
CA TYR A 87 -11.80 3.71 4.64
C TYR A 87 -11.71 5.09 3.96
N PRO A 88 -12.59 6.04 4.33
CA PRO A 88 -12.55 7.37 3.76
C PRO A 88 -11.24 8.09 4.16
N ARG A 89 -10.82 9.08 3.38
CA ARG A 89 -9.56 9.79 3.64
C ARG A 89 -9.52 10.42 5.03
N GLU A 90 -10.68 10.80 5.55
CA GLU A 90 -10.88 11.41 6.86
C GLU A 90 -10.80 10.41 8.01
N SER A 91 -11.03 9.12 7.76
CA SER A 91 -10.80 8.08 8.79
C SER A 91 -9.32 7.81 9.01
N ILE A 92 -8.46 8.39 8.16
CA ILE A 92 -7.01 8.30 8.28
C ILE A 92 -6.53 9.50 9.12
N GLY A 93 -6.31 9.25 10.41
CA GLY A 93 -5.76 10.14 11.42
C GLY A 93 -4.49 10.86 10.98
N LYS A 94 -4.37 12.10 11.45
CA LYS A 94 -3.26 13.01 11.14
C LYS A 94 -2.17 13.02 12.19
N GLU A 95 -2.39 12.33 13.31
CA GLU A 95 -1.42 12.25 14.39
C GLU A 95 -0.12 11.63 13.89
N GLU A 96 0.99 12.09 14.44
CA GLU A 96 2.31 11.53 14.14
C GLU A 96 2.35 10.10 14.70
N PRO A 97 2.52 9.08 13.84
CA PRO A 97 2.51 7.71 14.29
C PRO A 97 3.82 7.38 15.02
N ALA A 98 3.76 6.44 15.95
CA ALA A 98 4.91 6.06 16.78
C ALA A 98 6.02 5.29 16.04
N TRP A 99 6.03 5.26 14.71
CA TRP A 99 7.20 4.86 13.91
C TRP A 99 8.05 6.06 13.48
N VAL A 100 7.51 7.29 13.56
CA VAL A 100 8.28 8.52 13.29
C VAL A 100 9.23 8.77 14.45
N THR A 101 10.51 8.50 14.24
CA THR A 101 11.56 8.61 15.25
C THR A 101 12.76 9.43 14.77
N TYR A 102 13.12 9.32 13.49
CA TYR A 102 14.23 10.02 12.85
C TYR A 102 13.73 11.09 11.87
N GLU A 103 14.65 11.92 11.35
CA GLU A 103 14.29 12.99 10.41
C GLU A 103 13.80 12.43 9.07
N GLU A 104 14.34 11.29 8.64
CA GLU A 104 13.92 10.57 7.44
C GLU A 104 12.47 10.10 7.56
N ASP A 105 12.07 9.57 8.73
CA ASP A 105 10.70 9.15 9.00
C ASP A 105 9.73 10.34 8.89
N LYS A 106 10.17 11.54 9.27
CA LYS A 106 9.36 12.77 9.14
C LYS A 106 9.13 13.13 7.68
N ILE A 107 10.08 12.89 6.77
CA ILE A 107 9.89 13.12 5.34
C ILE A 107 8.75 12.23 4.83
N VAL A 108 8.80 10.93 5.15
CA VAL A 108 7.76 9.96 4.79
C VAL A 108 6.41 10.37 5.38
N ASN A 109 6.36 10.68 6.68
CA ASN A 109 5.15 11.10 7.37
C ASN A 109 4.51 12.36 6.75
N ASN A 110 5.33 13.39 6.48
CA ASN A 110 4.87 14.63 5.88
C ASN A 110 4.35 14.40 4.46
N PHE A 111 5.03 13.54 3.68
CA PHE A 111 4.59 13.20 2.34
C PHE A 111 3.24 12.46 2.34
N ILE A 112 3.03 11.53 3.28
CA ILE A 112 1.74 10.83 3.44
C ILE A 112 0.60 11.82 3.73
N ASP A 113 0.87 12.87 4.53
CA ASP A 113 -0.09 13.96 4.77
C ASP A 113 -0.32 14.82 3.53
N GLU A 114 0.75 15.13 2.77
CA GLU A 114 0.66 15.86 1.52
C GLU A 114 -0.22 15.12 0.51
N LEU A 115 -0.05 13.81 0.34
CA LEU A 115 -0.88 12.96 -0.53
C LEU A 115 -2.37 13.03 -0.20
N ALA A 116 -2.72 13.32 1.06
CA ALA A 116 -4.12 13.50 1.46
C ALA A 116 -4.74 14.79 0.90
N ALA A 117 -3.94 15.85 0.83
CA ALA A 117 -4.36 17.20 0.45
C ALA A 117 -4.13 17.50 -1.03
N ARG A 118 -3.09 16.92 -1.62
CA ARG A 118 -2.65 17.18 -2.98
C ARG A 118 -3.50 16.40 -4.00
N LYS A 119 -3.73 17.01 -5.15
CA LYS A 119 -4.43 16.39 -6.27
C LYS A 119 -3.47 15.55 -7.11
N VAL A 120 -3.05 14.40 -6.56
CA VAL A 120 -2.19 13.44 -7.27
C VAL A 120 -3.04 12.41 -8.01
N SER A 121 -2.60 12.06 -9.23
CA SER A 121 -3.19 10.96 -10.03
C SER A 121 -2.14 9.92 -10.40
N PHE A 122 -2.34 8.70 -9.94
CA PHE A 122 -1.69 7.49 -10.42
C PHE A 122 -2.32 7.10 -11.76
N VAL A 123 -1.53 7.10 -12.82
CA VAL A 123 -1.96 6.80 -14.19
C VAL A 123 -1.38 5.45 -14.60
N GLY A 124 -2.26 4.50 -14.91
CA GLY A 124 -1.85 3.17 -15.35
C GLY A 124 -3.04 2.31 -15.79
N SER A 125 -2.73 1.21 -16.46
CA SER A 125 -3.69 0.18 -16.80
C SER A 125 -4.18 -0.56 -15.55
N ASN A 126 -5.25 -1.36 -15.71
CA ASN A 126 -5.75 -2.18 -14.61
C ASN A 126 -4.68 -3.14 -14.08
N GLU A 127 -3.90 -3.71 -15.00
CA GLU A 127 -2.83 -4.66 -14.73
C GLU A 127 -1.69 -3.98 -13.96
N GLU A 128 -1.25 -2.81 -14.41
CA GLU A 128 -0.20 -2.02 -13.76
C GLU A 128 -0.61 -1.60 -12.34
N ILE A 129 -1.84 -1.11 -12.17
CA ILE A 129 -2.39 -0.75 -10.86
C ILE A 129 -2.47 -1.99 -9.96
N SER A 130 -2.93 -3.12 -10.49
CA SER A 130 -3.02 -4.34 -9.72
C SER A 130 -1.65 -4.87 -9.30
N GLU A 131 -0.65 -4.81 -10.17
CA GLU A 131 0.72 -5.19 -9.85
C GLU A 131 1.26 -4.31 -8.72
N PHE A 132 1.11 -2.98 -8.84
CA PHE A 132 1.53 -2.04 -7.80
C PHE A 132 0.88 -2.35 -6.45
N VAL A 133 -0.43 -2.60 -6.44
CA VAL A 133 -1.14 -2.99 -5.22
C VAL A 133 -0.50 -4.22 -4.60
N LEU A 134 -0.33 -5.31 -5.35
CA LEU A 134 0.25 -6.54 -4.80
C LEU A 134 1.69 -6.35 -4.31
N ARG A 135 2.52 -5.59 -5.03
CA ARG A 135 3.88 -5.25 -4.59
C ARG A 135 3.85 -4.49 -3.27
N PHE A 136 3.06 -3.42 -3.20
CA PHE A 136 2.95 -2.62 -1.98
C PHE A 136 2.47 -3.47 -0.81
N LEU A 137 1.48 -4.36 -0.99
CA LEU A 137 1.03 -5.26 0.07
C LEU A 137 2.14 -6.18 0.60
N LEU A 138 3.04 -6.67 -0.28
CA LEU A 138 4.22 -7.44 0.15
C LEU A 138 5.19 -6.58 0.95
N ASP A 139 5.43 -5.34 0.53
CA ASP A 139 6.28 -4.40 1.26
C ASP A 139 5.70 -4.09 2.65
N GLN A 140 4.37 -3.98 2.77
CA GLN A 140 3.72 -3.83 4.08
C GLN A 140 3.94 -5.05 4.98
N LEU A 141 3.81 -6.27 4.44
CA LEU A 141 4.06 -7.50 5.18
C LEU A 141 5.53 -7.71 5.53
N GLY A 142 6.44 -7.22 4.68
CA GLY A 142 7.89 -7.27 4.85
C GLY A 142 8.47 -6.16 5.72
N HIS A 143 7.70 -5.10 6.01
CA HIS A 143 8.15 -3.84 6.64
C HIS A 143 9.12 -3.01 5.79
N ASP A 144 9.08 -3.16 4.46
CA ASP A 144 9.88 -2.36 3.52
C ASP A 144 9.08 -1.22 2.88
N TRP A 145 7.84 -0.99 3.33
CA TRP A 145 6.90 -0.03 2.74
C TRP A 145 7.40 1.43 2.77
N GLU A 146 8.31 1.79 3.69
CA GLU A 146 8.90 3.14 3.76
C GLU A 146 9.67 3.47 2.49
N TRP A 147 10.43 2.51 1.96
CA TRP A 147 11.19 2.66 0.72
C TRP A 147 10.26 2.87 -0.48
N THR A 148 9.14 2.14 -0.53
CA THR A 148 8.16 2.32 -1.60
C THR A 148 7.50 3.70 -1.53
N ILE A 149 7.24 4.23 -0.34
CA ILE A 149 6.71 5.59 -0.19
C ILE A 149 7.76 6.64 -0.58
N MET A 150 9.02 6.45 -0.18
CA MET A 150 10.13 7.32 -0.60
C MET A 150 10.31 7.32 -2.11
N MET A 151 10.24 6.16 -2.77
CA MET A 151 10.31 6.03 -4.22
C MET A 151 9.15 6.79 -4.89
N ILE A 152 7.92 6.65 -4.39
CA ILE A 152 6.77 7.42 -4.87
C ILE A 152 7.04 8.92 -4.71
N TRP A 153 7.57 9.36 -3.57
CA TRP A 153 7.90 10.76 -3.30
C TRP A 153 8.94 11.30 -4.30
N GLU A 154 10.04 10.57 -4.52
CA GLU A 154 11.12 10.95 -5.43
C GLU A 154 10.65 11.01 -6.89
N MET A 155 9.91 9.99 -7.33
CA MET A 155 9.42 9.91 -8.72
C MET A 155 8.33 10.95 -9.02
N LEU A 156 7.48 11.23 -8.03
CA LEU A 156 6.43 12.23 -8.13
C LEU A 156 7.02 13.64 -8.14
N GLY A 157 7.90 13.97 -7.17
CA GLY A 157 8.46 15.31 -6.99
C GLY A 157 7.37 16.38 -7.01
N GLU A 158 7.52 17.38 -7.89
CA GLU A 158 6.55 18.46 -8.10
C GLU A 158 5.41 18.11 -9.10
N LYS A 159 5.35 16.89 -9.63
CA LYS A 159 4.32 16.49 -10.61
C LYS A 159 3.02 16.10 -9.93
N ASP A 160 1.89 16.36 -10.57
CA ASP A 160 0.57 15.92 -10.09
C ASP A 160 0.14 14.54 -10.63
N GLN A 161 1.02 13.91 -11.42
CA GLN A 161 0.78 12.60 -12.01
C GLN A 161 2.00 11.70 -11.83
N LEU A 162 1.73 10.44 -11.49
CA LEU A 162 2.73 9.38 -11.41
C LEU A 162 2.34 8.24 -12.34
N SER A 163 3.27 7.83 -13.20
CA SER A 163 3.11 6.65 -14.05
C SER A 163 3.26 5.39 -13.19
N VAL A 164 2.19 4.60 -13.08
CA VAL A 164 2.23 3.34 -12.30
C VAL A 164 3.13 2.31 -12.99
N LYS A 165 3.21 2.36 -14.32
CA LYS A 165 4.13 1.53 -15.10
C LYS A 165 5.59 1.80 -14.71
N GLU A 166 6.00 3.06 -14.72
CA GLU A 166 7.37 3.45 -14.35
C GLU A 166 7.65 3.12 -12.89
N LEU A 167 6.67 3.33 -12.00
CA LEU A 167 6.80 2.95 -10.59
C LEU A 167 7.03 1.44 -10.43
N ASN A 168 6.26 0.59 -11.12
CA ASN A 168 6.47 -0.86 -11.08
C ASN A 168 7.83 -1.25 -11.65
N GLU A 169 8.30 -0.59 -12.71
CA GLU A 169 9.64 -0.80 -13.29
C GLU A 169 10.74 -0.45 -12.27
N GLU A 170 10.60 0.64 -11.53
CA GLU A 170 11.56 1.00 -10.47
C GLU A 170 11.50 0.00 -9.30
N MET A 171 10.29 -0.40 -8.88
CA MET A 171 10.11 -1.40 -7.82
C MET A 171 10.71 -2.77 -8.17
N LYS A 172 10.85 -3.13 -9.46
CA LYS A 172 11.53 -4.37 -9.88
C LYS A 172 12.99 -4.42 -9.45
N ASN A 173 13.66 -3.28 -9.32
CA ASN A 173 15.05 -3.23 -8.85
C ASN A 173 15.21 -3.78 -7.42
N PHE A 174 14.09 -3.85 -6.68
CA PHE A 174 14.02 -4.32 -5.30
C PHE A 174 13.28 -5.68 -5.16
N ASP A 175 12.81 -6.28 -6.27
CA ASP A 175 12.19 -7.61 -6.29
C ASP A 175 13.25 -8.73 -6.38
N TYR A 176 14.00 -8.91 -5.29
CA TYR A 176 15.06 -9.93 -5.22
C TYR A 176 14.55 -11.37 -5.40
N LEU A 177 13.25 -11.59 -5.17
CA LEU A 177 12.59 -12.89 -5.31
C LEU A 177 12.05 -13.12 -6.72
N LYS A 178 12.09 -12.11 -7.61
CA LYS A 178 11.58 -12.16 -8.98
C LYS A 178 10.12 -12.61 -9.07
N LEU A 179 9.31 -12.15 -8.13
CA LEU A 179 7.90 -12.53 -8.05
C LEU A 179 7.07 -11.94 -9.19
N PHE A 180 7.55 -10.86 -9.81
CA PHE A 180 6.82 -10.07 -10.79
C PHE A 180 7.56 -9.92 -12.14
N ASP A 181 8.56 -10.77 -12.40
CA ASP A 181 9.27 -10.86 -13.68
C ASP A 181 8.41 -11.48 -14.80
#